data_AF-A0A7C1ELL3-F1
#
_entry.id   AF-A0A7C1ELL3-F1
#
_cell.length_a   1.000
_cell.length_b   1.000
_cell.length_c   1.000
_cell.angle_alpha   90.00
_cell.angle_beta   90.00
_cell.angle_gamma   90.00
#
_symmetry.space_group_name_H-M   'P 1'
#
loop_
_entity.id
_entity.type
_entity.pdbx_description
1 polymer ?
#
loop_
_entity_poly.entity_id
_entity_poly.type
_entity_poly.pdbx_seq_one_letter_code
_entity_poly.pdbx_strand_id
1 'polypeptide(L)' 'MELPPEAIQEFKLIYQETTGVALSDAEALETALNLLSLLDAVYQPIPKGRIGKLQDQFPELSSAVKKKE' A
#
# COMPACT_ATOMS: atom_id res chain seq x y z
N MET A 1 -11.30 -11.59 -2.14
CA MET A 1 -10.11 -11.13 -2.89
C MET A 1 -9.23 -12.36 -3.05
N GLU A 2 -8.89 -12.75 -4.27
CA GLU A 2 -8.02 -13.89 -4.52
C GLU A 2 -6.69 -13.37 -5.08
N LEU A 3 -5.58 -13.85 -4.52
CA LEU A 3 -4.24 -13.47 -4.96
C LEU A 3 -3.67 -14.58 -5.86
N PRO A 4 -3.09 -14.23 -7.02
CA PRO A 4 -2.45 -15.23 -7.87
C PRO A 4 -1.24 -15.84 -7.15
N PRO A 5 -0.90 -17.12 -7.40
CA PRO A 5 0.20 -17.81 -6.73
C PRO A 5 1.55 -17.08 -6.83
N GLU A 6 1.80 -16.41 -7.95
CA GLU A 6 3.01 -15.63 -8.19
C GLU A 6 3.13 -14.45 -7.22
N ALA A 7 2.02 -13.76 -6.96
CA ALA A 7 1.99 -12.64 -6.02
C ALA A 7 2.23 -13.09 -4.57
N ILE A 8 1.78 -14.29 -4.20
CA ILE A 8 2.05 -14.86 -2.88
C ILE A 8 3.54 -15.17 -2.72
N GLN A 9 4.21 -15.66 -3.76
CA GLN A 9 5.64 -15.91 -3.69
C GLN A 9 6.47 -14.64 -3.66
N GLU A 10 6.13 -13.64 -4.45
CA GLU A 10 6.77 -12.32 -4.35
C GLU A 10 6.59 -11.72 -2.95
N PHE A 11 5.37 -11.79 -2.40
CA PHE A 11 5.10 -11.32 -1.04
C PHE A 11 5.98 -12.03 0.00
N LYS A 12 6.11 -13.36 -0.09
CA LYS A 12 6.96 -14.14 0.83
C LYS A 12 8.43 -13.74 0.76
N LEU A 13 8.96 -13.56 -0.45
CA LEU A 13 10.34 -13.13 -0.65
C LEU A 13 10.58 -11.77 -0.02
N ILE A 14 9.74 -10.79 -0.33
CA ILE A 14 9.84 -9.44 0.20
C ILE A 14 9.69 -9.44 1.74
N TYR A 15 8.74 -10.20 2.26
CA TYR A 15 8.49 -10.28 3.70
C TYR A 15 9.71 -10.87 4.43
N GLN A 16 10.32 -11.93 3.88
CA GLN A 16 11.53 -12.52 4.43
C GLN A 16 12.73 -11.57 4.34
N GLU A 17 12.93 -10.88 3.22
CA GLU A 17 14.02 -9.92 3.06
C GLU A 17 13.91 -8.74 4.04
N THR A 18 12.69 -8.29 4.32
CA THR A 18 12.44 -7.12 5.16
C THR A 18 12.40 -7.43 6.65
N THR A 19 11.87 -8.60 7.03
CA THR A 19 11.64 -8.96 8.44
C THR A 19 12.58 -10.05 8.95
N GLY A 20 13.24 -10.79 8.05
CA GLY A 20 14.02 -11.99 8.36
C GLY A 20 13.18 -13.24 8.64
N VAL A 21 11.85 -13.16 8.55
CA VAL A 21 10.93 -14.26 8.86
C VAL A 21 10.40 -14.90 7.57
N ALA A 22 10.55 -16.22 7.46
CA ALA A 22 9.94 -16.99 6.37
C ALA A 22 8.51 -17.38 6.73
N LEU A 23 7.60 -17.25 5.77
CA LEU A 23 6.18 -17.61 5.92
C LEU A 23 5.88 -18.89 5.13
N SER A 24 4.93 -19.68 5.62
CA SER A 24 4.23 -20.68 4.80
C SER A 24 3.27 -20.01 3.81
N ASP A 25 2.76 -20.76 2.83
CA ASP A 25 1.81 -20.25 1.84
C ASP A 25 0.50 -19.76 2.48
N ALA A 26 0.03 -20.46 3.52
CA ALA A 26 -1.18 -20.09 4.25
C ALA A 26 -0.98 -18.79 5.05
N GLU A 27 0.14 -18.67 5.77
CA GLU A 27 0.48 -17.46 6.53
C GLU A 27 0.71 -16.26 5.60
N ALA A 28 1.34 -16.48 4.46
CA ALA A 28 1.55 -15.45 3.45
C ALA A 28 0.24 -14.94 2.87
N LEU A 29 -0.70 -15.83 2.55
CA LEU A 29 -2.02 -15.47 2.06
C LEU A 29 -2.78 -14.65 3.09
N GLU A 30 -2.85 -15.11 4.34
CA GLU A 30 -3.53 -14.39 5.42
C GLU A 30 -2.92 -13.00 5.65
N THR A 31 -1.60 -12.93 5.76
CA THR A 31 -0.88 -11.68 6.02
C THR A 31 -1.06 -10.68 4.87
N ALA A 32 -0.96 -11.15 3.62
CA ALA A 32 -1.16 -10.31 2.44
C ALA A 32 -2.60 -9.76 2.36
N LEU A 33 -3.61 -10.58 2.65
CA LEU A 33 -5.00 -10.13 2.68
C LEU A 33 -5.27 -9.12 3.79
N ASN A 34 -4.67 -9.31 4.96
CA ASN A 34 -4.76 -8.36 6.07
C ASN A 34 -4.13 -7.01 5.69
N LEU A 35 -2.97 -7.03 5.03
CA LEU A 35 -2.33 -5.81 4.53
C LEU A 35 -3.20 -5.07 3.50
N LEU A 36 -3.77 -5.79 2.54
CA LEU A 36 -4.65 -5.19 1.53
C LEU A 36 -5.90 -4.59 2.16
N SER A 37 -6.47 -5.26 3.16
CA SER A 37 -7.62 -4.75 3.92
C SER A 37 -7.27 -3.45 4.66
N LEU A 38 -6.07 -3.39 5.24
CA LEU A 38 -5.59 -2.19 5.92
C LEU A 38 -5.32 -1.05 4.93
N LEU A 39 -4.74 -1.35 3.77
CA LEU A 39 -4.54 -0.36 2.70
C LEU A 39 -5.87 0.21 2.20
N ASP A 40 -6.89 -0.63 2.00
CA ASP A 40 -8.21 -0.17 1.58
C ASP A 40 -8.87 0.74 2.65
N ALA A 41 -8.72 0.39 3.93
CA ALA A 41 -9.24 1.19 5.04
C ALA A 41 -8.51 2.54 5.20
N VAL A 42 -7.19 2.57 5.02
CA VAL A 42 -6.36 3.75 5.29
C VAL A 42 -6.25 4.65 4.05
N TYR A 43 -6.09 4.07 2.87
CA TYR A 43 -5.81 4.78 1.63
C TYR A 43 -7.12 5.21 0.93
N GLN A 44 -7.93 5.99 1.65
CA GLN A 44 -9.14 6.58 1.09
C GLN A 44 -8.78 7.73 0.13
N PRO A 45 -9.40 7.83 -1.06
CA PRO A 45 -9.14 8.92 -1.98
C PRO A 45 -9.45 10.26 -1.30
N ILE A 46 -8.45 11.15 -1.24
CA ILE A 46 -8.62 12.48 -0.66
C ILE A 46 -9.69 13.22 -1.48
N PRO A 47 -10.81 13.66 -0.87
CA PRO A 47 -11.82 14.43 -1.59
C PRO A 47 -11.17 15.67 -2.21
N LYS A 48 -11.49 15.98 -3.48
CA LYS A 48 -10.87 17.11 -4.22
C LYS A 48 -10.89 18.43 -3.42
N GLY A 49 -11.92 18.67 -2.62
CA GLY A 49 -12.04 19.85 -1.76
C GLY A 49 -11.11 19.88 -0.53
N ARG A 50 -10.55 18.74 -0.09
CA ARG A 50 -9.53 18.67 0.97
C ARG A 50 -8.10 18.86 0.45
N ILE A 51 -7.87 18.63 -0.84
CA ILE A 51 -6.54 18.76 -1.46
C ILE A 51 -6.04 20.21 -1.35
N GLY A 52 -6.90 21.21 -1.60
CA GLY A 52 -6.51 22.63 -1.46
C GLY A 52 -6.06 22.98 -0.03
N LYS A 53 -6.81 22.55 0.98
CA LYS A 53 -6.45 22.78 2.39
C LYS A 53 -5.16 22.08 2.81
N LEU A 54 -4.86 20.93 2.22
CA LEU A 54 -3.62 20.20 2.47
C LEU A 54 -2.43 20.85 1.77
N GLN A 55 -2.61 21.45 0.59
CA GLN A 55 -1.54 22.21 -0.09
C GLN A 55 -1.14 23.47 0.69
N ASP A 56 -2.08 24.13 1.35
CA ASP A 56 -1.80 25.28 2.23
C ASP A 56 -1.08 24.86 3.52
N GLN A 57 -1.35 23.65 4.03
CA GLN A 57 -0.73 23.11 5.24
C GLN A 57 0.61 22.40 5.00
N PHE A 58 0.82 21.85 3.81
CA PHE A 58 1.99 21.06 3.40
C PHE A 58 2.44 21.50 1.99
N PRO A 59 3.06 22.69 1.86
CA PRO A 59 3.41 23.29 0.58
C PRO A 59 4.35 22.43 -0.28
N GLU A 60 5.14 21.55 0.33
CA GLU A 60 6.00 20.58 -0.35
C GLU A 60 5.23 19.59 -1.25
N LEU A 61 3.97 19.26 -0.91
CA LEU A 61 3.12 18.34 -1.68
C LEU A 61 2.65 18.94 -3.02
N SER A 62 2.74 20.27 -3.18
CA SER A 62 2.36 20.97 -4.41
C SER A 62 3.24 20.59 -5.62
N SER A 63 4.47 20.13 -5.36
CA SER A 63 5.44 19.75 -6.39
C SER A 63 5.24 18.32 -6.93
N ALA A 64 4.63 17.43 -6.15
CA ALA A 64 4.40 16.02 -6.52
C ALA A 64 3.21 15.82 -7.47
N VAL A 65 2.22 16.73 -7.44
CA VAL A 65 0.99 16.62 -8.24
C VAL A 65 1.20 17.08 -9.69
N LYS A 66 2.20 17.92 -9.98
CA LYS A 66 2.45 18.49 -11.32
C LYS A 66 3.18 17.57 -12.31
N LYS A 67 3.54 16.34 -11.93
CA LYS A 67 4.36 15.43 -12.77
C LYS A 67 3.57 14.46 -13.66
N LYS A 68 2.27 14.64 -13.83
CA LYS A 68 1.45 13.92 -14.82
C LYS A 68 0.71 14.93 -15.72
N GLU A 69 1.44 15.54 -16.63
CA GLU A 69 0.92 16.07 -17.90
C GLU A 69 1.63 15.37 -19.05
#